data_AF-A0A382CV31-F1
#
_entry.id   AF-A0A382CV31-F1
#
_cell.length_a   1.000
_cell.length_b   1.000
_cell.length_c   1.000
_cell.angle_alpha   90.00
_cell.angle_beta   90.00
_cell.angle_gamma   90.00
#
_symmetry.space_group_name_H-M   'P 1'
#
loop_
_entity.id
_entity.type
_entity.pdbx_description
1 polymer ?
#
loop_
_entity_poly.entity_id
_entity_poly.type
_entity_poly.pdbx_seq_one_letter_code
_entity_poly.pdbx_strand_id
1 'polypeptide(L)' 'MNSDQDSKKWLAVYTKPRHEKAVEKEFQKKGFEVYLPLLKERRKWSDRKKWV' A
#
# COMPACT_ATOMS: atom_id res chain seq x y z
N MET A 1 12.53 -30.97 15.19
CA MET A 1 12.44 -29.55 15.61
C MET A 1 12.79 -28.73 14.39
N ASN A 2 11.80 -28.31 13.62
CA ASN A 2 12.05 -27.61 12.35
C ASN A 2 12.38 -26.15 12.62
N SER A 3 13.63 -25.83 12.35
CA SER A 3 14.17 -24.49 12.22
C SER A 3 13.70 -23.88 10.89
N ASP A 4 12.45 -23.45 10.80
CA ASP A 4 12.02 -22.54 9.74
C ASP A 4 12.34 -21.10 10.19
N GLN A 5 13.63 -20.80 10.16
CA GLN A 5 14.19 -19.49 10.45
C GLN A 5 13.69 -18.48 9.40
N ASP A 6 12.72 -17.68 9.83
CA ASP A 6 12.37 -16.31 9.43
C ASP A 6 12.72 -15.92 7.98
N SER A 7 12.19 -16.67 7.01
CA SER A 7 12.16 -16.21 5.62
C SER A 7 11.00 -15.25 5.42
N LYS A 8 11.01 -14.10 6.12
CA LYS A 8 10.09 -12.99 5.83
C LYS A 8 10.44 -12.41 4.47
N LYS A 9 9.81 -12.94 3.44
CA LYS A 9 9.95 -12.47 2.07
C LYS A 9 8.88 -11.43 1.79
N TRP A 10 9.32 -10.25 1.36
CA TRP A 10 8.41 -9.25 0.83
C TRP A 10 7.84 -9.73 -0.52
N LEU A 11 6.52 -9.61 -0.66
CA LEU A 11 5.79 -10.01 -1.86
C LEU A 11 5.12 -8.78 -2.47
N ALA A 12 5.24 -8.62 -3.78
CA ALA A 12 4.49 -7.63 -4.53
C ALA A 12 3.12 -8.21 -4.92
N VAL A 13 2.04 -7.47 -4.65
CA VAL A 13 0.67 -7.89 -4.96
C VAL A 13 0.02 -6.86 -5.86
N TYR A 14 -0.57 -7.31 -6.96
CA TYR A 14 -1.38 -6.46 -7.82
C TYR A 14 -2.79 -6.32 -7.24
N THR A 15 -3.27 -5.09 -7.14
CA THR A 15 -4.63 -4.79 -6.66
C THR A 15 -5.41 -4.07 -7.74
N LYS A 16 -6.75 -4.05 -7.60
CA LYS A 16 -7.59 -3.25 -8.49
C LYS A 16 -7.27 -1.75 -8.32
N PRO A 17 -7.33 -0.96 -9.41
CA PRO A 17 -7.10 0.48 -9.32
C PRO A 17 -8.03 1.12 -8.28
N ARG A 18 -7.50 2.06 -7.49
CA ARG A 18 -8.19 2.75 -6.37
C ARG A 18 -8.54 1.89 -5.14
N HIS A 19 -8.18 0.60 -5.13
CA HIS A 19 -8.47 -0.30 -4.00
C HIS A 19 -7.27 -0.55 -3.09
N GLU A 20 -6.11 0.04 -3.41
CA GLU A 20 -4.86 -0.10 -2.64
C GLU A 20 -5.05 0.14 -1.13
N LYS A 21 -5.75 1.23 -0.76
CA LYS A 21 -6.05 1.56 0.65
C LYS A 21 -7.01 0.57 1.34
N ALA A 22 -7.92 -0.04 0.58
CA ALA A 22 -8.85 -1.03 1.15
C ALA A 22 -8.11 -2.34 1.42
N VAL A 23 -7.25 -2.74 0.49
CA VAL A 23 -6.41 -3.93 0.59
C VAL A 23 -5.39 -3.79 1.72
N GLU A 24 -4.75 -2.63 1.87
CA GLU A 24 -3.87 -2.34 3.01
C GLU A 24 -4.59 -2.56 4.35
N LYS A 25 -5.79 -2.00 4.52
CA LYS A 25 -6.59 -2.16 5.75
C LYS A 25 -6.96 -3.62 6.00
N GLU A 26 -7.30 -4.37 4.95
CA GLU A 26 -7.66 -5.78 5.09
C GLU A 26 -6.45 -6.64 5.46
N PHE A 27 -5.28 -6.36 4.88
CA PHE A 27 -4.03 -7.04 5.24
C PHE A 27 -3.57 -6.68 6.65
N GLN A 28 -3.67 -5.42 7.07
CA GLN A 28 -3.41 -5.00 8.46
C GLN A 28 -4.34 -5.72 9.44
N LYS A 29 -5.63 -5.87 9.12
CA LYS A 29 -6.59 -6.64 9.94
C LYS A 29 -6.22 -8.12 10.05
N LYS A 30 -5.63 -8.69 9.00
CA LYS A 30 -5.14 -10.08 8.99
C LYS A 30 -3.80 -10.24 9.71
N GLY A 31 -3.19 -9.15 10.19
CA GLY A 31 -1.92 -9.16 10.92
C GLY A 31 -0.67 -9.19 10.03
N PHE A 32 -0.79 -8.86 8.74
CA PHE A 32 0.35 -8.76 7.84
C PHE A 32 1.00 -7.37 7.92
N GLU A 33 2.31 -7.33 7.73
CA GLU A 33 3.07 -6.10 7.54
C GLU A 33 2.92 -5.64 6.08
N VAL A 34 2.39 -4.42 5.89
CA VAL A 34 2.04 -3.89 4.56
C VAL A 34 2.71 -2.55 4.37
N TYR A 35 3.31 -2.37 3.19
CA TYR A 35 3.91 -1.11 2.77
C TYR A 35 3.15 -0.55 1.56
N LEU A 36 2.44 0.56 1.74
CA LEU A 36 1.76 1.29 0.67
C LEU A 36 2.34 2.70 0.51
N PRO A 37 3.24 2.94 -0.47
CA PRO A 37 3.80 4.26 -0.71
C PRO A 37 2.76 5.16 -1.42
N LEU A 38 1.97 5.89 -0.63
CA LEU A 38 1.05 6.90 -1.16
C LEU A 38 1.82 8.18 -1.52
N LEU A 39 2.09 8.37 -2.82
CA LEU A 39 2.64 9.62 -3.33
C LEU A 39 1.58 10.73 -3.26
N LYS A 40 1.81 11.73 -2.40
CA LYS A 40 1.00 12.95 -2.36
C LYS A 40 1.52 13.92 -3.42
N GLU A 41 1.02 13.82 -4.64
CA GLU A 41 1.42 14.72 -5.73
C GLU A 41 0.51 15.95 -5.81
N ARG A 42 1.12 17.15 -5.78
CA ARG A 42 0.40 18.42 -5.92
C ARG A 42 0.16 18.73 -7.40
N ARG A 43 -0.97 18.28 -7.96
CA ARG A 43 -1.35 18.63 -9.33
C ARG A 43 -1.78 20.09 -9.43
N LYS A 44 -0.98 20.89 -10.14
CA LYS A 44 -1.30 22.27 -10.54
C LYS A 44 -2.11 22.21 -11.83
N TRP A 45 -3.42 22.44 -11.74
CA TRP A 45 -4.24 22.67 -12.93
C TRP A 45 -4.01 24.10 -13.43
N SER A 46 -3.96 24.28 -14.75
CA SER A 46 -3.61 25.56 -15.38
C SER A 46 -4.51 26.71 -14.92
N ASP A 47 -5.74 26.41 -14.50
CA ASP A 47 -6.74 27.40 -14.14
C ASP A 47 -6.94 27.59 -12.61
N ARG A 48 -6.59 26.61 -11.76
CA ARG A 48 -6.69 26.76 -10.29
C ARG A 48 -5.66 25.94 -9.51
N LYS A 49 -5.16 26.53 -8.42
CA LYS A 49 -4.48 25.82 -7.33
C LYS A 49 -5.53 25.36 -6.32
N LYS A 50 -5.92 24.08 -6.34
CA LYS A 50 -6.74 23.47 -5.28
C LYS A 50 -5.93 22.35 -4.63
N TRP A 51 -5.90 22.30 -3.30
CA TRP A 51 -5.44 21.12 -2.58
C TRP A 51 -6.50 20.03 -2.82
N VAL A 52 -6.07 18.91 -3.41
CA VAL A 52 -6.89 17.70 -3.65
C VAL A 52 -6.12 16.52 -3.09
#